data_AF-V9DTY8-F1
#
_entry.id   AF-V9DTY8-F1
#
_cell.length_a   1.000
_cell.length_b   1.000
_cell.length_c   1.000
_cell.angle_alpha   90.00
_cell.angle_beta   90.00
_cell.angle_gamma   90.00
#
_symmetry.space_group_name_H-M   'P 1'
#
loop_
_entity.id
_entity.type
_entity.pdbx_description
1 polymer ?
#
loop_
_entity_poly.entity_id
_entity_poly.type
_entity_poly.pdbx_seq_one_letter_code
_entity_poly.pdbx_strand_id
1 'polypeptide(L)'
;MKTSHNHLVDSTTYQYYPVIRTAVGDSVLQTVGALQKAGAGKKNILQFITENSDCTPTIRDVHNLVRKLKARTTQSTASAQRLKAWMIDFCGEHGNVGRIFVEARQSKVNM
;
A
#
# COMPACT_ATOMS: atom_id res chain seq x y z
N MET A 1 29.14 30.85 15.52
CA MET A 1 29.08 29.43 15.96
C MET A 1 29.12 28.54 14.71
N LYS A 2 30.13 27.71 14.53
CA LYS A 2 30.21 26.74 13.42
C LYS A 2 29.66 25.40 13.91
N THR A 3 28.49 25.01 13.44
CA THR A 3 28.02 23.63 13.58
C THR A 3 28.81 22.75 12.63
N SER A 4 29.85 22.08 13.14
CA SER A 4 30.60 21.06 12.41
C SER A 4 29.84 19.73 12.53
N HIS A 5 29.54 19.11 11.40
CA HIS A 5 28.97 17.77 11.38
C HIS A 5 30.06 16.77 11.84
N ASN A 6 29.83 16.06 12.94
CA ASN A 6 30.80 15.13 13.55
C ASN A 6 30.89 13.76 12.84
N HIS A 7 30.48 13.69 11.58
CA HIS A 7 30.55 12.48 10.77
C HIS A 7 30.74 12.84 9.30
N LEU A 8 31.48 11.99 8.57
CA LEU A 8 31.53 12.05 7.10
C LEU A 8 30.13 11.82 6.56
N VAL A 9 29.51 12.88 6.03
CA VAL A 9 28.28 12.78 5.24
C VAL A 9 28.71 12.30 3.85
N ASP A 10 28.89 10.99 3.74
CA ASP A 10 29.17 10.36 2.45
C ASP A 10 27.88 10.26 1.63
N SER A 11 27.92 10.74 0.39
CA SER A 11 26.77 10.74 -0.54
C SER A 11 26.21 9.33 -0.72
N THR A 12 27.09 8.33 -0.70
CA THR A 12 26.72 6.91 -0.80
C THR A 12 25.90 6.47 0.41
N THR A 13 26.29 6.88 1.62
CA THR A 13 25.53 6.60 2.85
C THR A 13 24.14 7.21 2.83
N TYR A 14 24.02 8.43 2.29
CA TYR A 14 22.73 9.11 2.15
C TYR A 14 21.74 8.33 1.28
N GLN A 15 22.18 7.76 0.16
CA GLN A 15 21.33 6.95 -0.74
C GLN A 15 20.76 5.70 -0.08
N TYR A 16 21.45 5.14 0.92
CA TYR A 16 20.98 3.95 1.64
C TYR A 16 19.99 4.25 2.76
N TYR A 17 19.68 5.50 3.06
CA TYR A 17 18.64 5.77 4.05
C TYR A 17 17.28 5.22 3.60
N PRO A 18 16.51 4.56 4.48
CA PRO A 18 15.22 3.98 4.10
C PRO A 18 14.26 4.97 3.46
N VAL A 19 14.26 6.22 3.93
CA VAL A 19 13.42 7.29 3.38
C VAL A 19 13.79 7.61 1.93
N ILE A 20 15.09 7.58 1.59
CA ILE A 20 15.57 7.87 0.24
C ILE A 20 15.29 6.71 -0.69
N ARG A 21 15.63 5.48 -0.28
CA ARG A 21 15.45 4.31 -1.16
C ARG A 21 13.99 3.94 -1.44
N THR A 22 13.05 4.44 -0.63
CA THR A 22 11.62 4.15 -0.77
C THR A 22 10.81 5.35 -1.26
N ALA A 23 11.46 6.47 -1.59
CA ALA A 23 10.85 7.67 -2.16
C ALA A 23 10.49 7.50 -3.64
N VAL A 24 9.82 6.40 -3.96
CA VAL A 24 9.36 6.06 -5.30
C VAL A 24 8.25 7.02 -5.71
N GLY A 25 8.40 7.67 -6.86
CA GLY A 25 7.41 8.63 -7.37
C GLY A 25 6.06 7.99 -7.70
N ASP A 26 4.99 8.80 -7.71
CA ASP A 26 3.62 8.33 -7.87
C ASP A 26 3.37 7.59 -9.20
N SER A 27 3.98 8.03 -10.30
CA SER A 27 3.87 7.37 -11.61
C SER A 27 4.41 5.93 -11.57
N VAL A 28 5.59 5.74 -10.98
CA VAL A 28 6.22 4.42 -10.80
C VAL A 28 5.37 3.58 -9.85
N LEU A 29 4.84 4.16 -8.77
CA LEU A 29 3.95 3.46 -7.83
C LEU A 29 2.65 2.98 -8.48
N GLN A 30 2.06 3.76 -9.41
CA GLN A 30 0.88 3.35 -10.16
C GLN A 30 1.17 2.10 -11.01
N THR A 31 2.29 2.11 -11.75
CA THR A 31 2.71 0.95 -12.56
C THR A 31 3.04 -0.26 -11.70
N VAL A 32 3.72 -0.07 -10.56
CA VAL A 32 3.95 -1.15 -9.58
C VAL A 32 2.63 -1.74 -9.08
N GLY A 33 1.61 -0.91 -8.86
CA GLY A 33 0.26 -1.35 -8.54
C GLY A 33 -0.35 -2.23 -9.65
N ALA A 34 -0.20 -1.84 -10.91
CA ALA A 34 -0.65 -2.63 -12.06
C ALA A 34 0.11 -3.97 -12.17
N LEU A 35 1.44 -3.95 -12.04
CA LEU A 35 2.29 -5.16 -12.03
C LEU A 35 1.90 -6.11 -10.89
N GLN A 36 1.65 -5.57 -9.70
CA GLN A 36 1.18 -6.35 -8.56
C GLN A 36 -0.17 -7.02 -8.82
N LYS A 37 -1.11 -6.32 -9.46
CA LYS A 37 -2.42 -6.86 -9.85
C LYS A 37 -2.29 -7.93 -10.94
N ALA A 38 -1.35 -7.76 -11.86
CA ALA A 38 -1.01 -8.74 -12.89
C ALA A 38 -0.23 -9.96 -12.35
N GLY A 39 0.09 -9.99 -11.05
CA GLY A 39 0.78 -11.12 -10.42
C GLY A 39 2.30 -11.13 -10.63
N ALA A 40 2.91 -10.01 -11.02
CA ALA A 40 4.34 -9.92 -11.22
C ALA A 40 5.13 -10.31 -9.95
N GLY A 41 6.22 -11.05 -10.16
CA GLY A 41 7.14 -11.43 -9.09
C GLY A 41 7.83 -10.22 -8.46
N LYS A 42 8.15 -10.30 -7.16
CA LYS A 42 8.80 -9.20 -6.41
C LYS A 42 10.17 -8.81 -6.98
N LYS A 43 10.89 -9.76 -7.58
CA LYS A 43 12.17 -9.49 -8.27
C LYS A 43 11.97 -8.63 -9.51
N ASN A 44 10.93 -8.90 -10.29
CA ASN A 44 10.59 -8.11 -11.48
C ASN A 44 10.10 -6.71 -11.09
N ILE A 45 9.33 -6.61 -10.00
CA ILE A 45 8.92 -5.31 -9.45
C ILE A 45 10.13 -4.52 -8.94
N LEU A 46 11.09 -5.17 -8.27
CA LEU A 46 12.34 -4.54 -7.87
C LEU A 46 13.10 -4.00 -9.08
N GLN A 47 13.32 -4.85 -10.08
CA GLN A 47 13.99 -4.47 -11.32
C GLN A 47 13.31 -3.26 -11.97
N PHE A 48 11.99 -3.29 -12.11
CA PHE A 48 11.23 -2.18 -12.66
C PHE A 48 11.47 -0.87 -11.90
N ILE A 49 11.43 -0.88 -10.56
CA ILE A 49 11.65 0.34 -9.77
C ILE A 49 13.08 0.86 -9.97
N THR A 50 14.08 -0.03 -9.96
CA THR A 50 15.48 0.35 -10.18
C THR A 50 15.73 0.91 -11.58
N GLU A 51 15.02 0.42 -12.60
CA GLU A 51 15.15 0.89 -13.99
C GLU A 51 14.39 2.19 -14.26
N ASN A 52 13.38 2.53 -13.45
CA ASN A 52 12.46 3.64 -13.70
C ASN A 52 12.48 4.72 -12.61
N SER A 53 13.45 4.67 -11.69
CA SER A 53 13.62 5.69 -10.65
C SER A 53 15.06 5.75 -10.15
N ASP A 54 15.44 6.87 -9.53
CA ASP A 54 16.74 7.03 -8.87
C ASP A 54 16.83 6.30 -7.51
N CYS A 55 15.81 5.51 -7.16
CA CYS A 55 15.75 4.78 -5.91
C CYS A 55 16.49 3.45 -6.02
N THR A 56 17.10 3.03 -4.92
CA THR A 56 17.77 1.72 -4.79
C THR A 56 17.08 0.84 -3.74
N PRO A 57 15.79 0.49 -3.93
CA PRO A 57 15.04 -0.28 -2.95
C PRO A 57 15.62 -1.68 -2.79
N THR A 58 15.43 -2.28 -1.62
CA THR A 58 15.73 -3.69 -1.41
C THR A 58 14.52 -4.56 -1.70
N ILE A 59 14.73 -5.88 -1.81
CA ILE A 59 13.62 -6.85 -1.87
C ILE A 59 12.68 -6.71 -0.66
N ARG A 60 13.19 -6.33 0.51
CA ARG A 60 12.36 -6.11 1.72
C ARG A 60 11.44 -4.90 1.55
N ASP A 61 11.93 -3.83 0.93
CA ASP A 61 11.12 -2.65 0.66
C ASP A 61 10.03 -2.96 -0.35
N VAL A 62 10.36 -3.70 -1.41
CA VAL A 62 9.36 -4.17 -2.39
C VAL A 62 8.33 -5.08 -1.74
N HIS A 63 8.75 -5.98 -0.84
CA HIS A 63 7.82 -6.80 -0.08
C HIS A 63 6.84 -5.94 0.73
N ASN A 64 7.35 -4.95 1.46
CA ASN A 64 6.55 -4.04 2.27
C ASN A 64 5.62 -3.18 1.40
N LEU A 65 6.09 -2.71 0.25
CA LEU A 65 5.32 -1.95 -0.72
C LEU A 65 4.15 -2.77 -1.27
N VAL A 66 4.43 -3.99 -1.76
CA VAL A 66 3.40 -4.91 -2.26
C VAL A 66 2.37 -5.23 -1.16
N ARG A 67 2.82 -5.43 0.08
CA ARG A 67 1.90 -5.64 1.22
C ARG A 67 0.99 -4.43 1.44
N LYS A 68 1.53 -3.21 1.41
CA LYS A 68 0.76 -1.96 1.55
C LYS A 68 -0.24 -1.78 0.41
N LEU A 69 0.17 -2.05 -0.84
CA LEU A 69 -0.71 -1.95 -2.02
C LEU A 69 -1.89 -2.94 -1.96
N LYS A 70 -1.62 -4.17 -1.51
CA LYS A 70 -2.67 -5.17 -1.26
C LYS A 70 -3.61 -4.71 -0.15
N ALA A 71 -3.07 -4.23 0.98
CA ALA A 71 -3.86 -3.74 2.10
C ALA A 71 -4.78 -2.57 1.69
N ARG A 72 -4.27 -1.62 0.90
CA ARG A 72 -5.05 -0.51 0.36
C ARG A 72 -6.15 -0.98 -0.59
N THR A 73 -5.89 -1.99 -1.41
CA THR A 73 -6.90 -2.60 -2.28
C THR A 73 -8.00 -3.29 -1.46
N THR A 74 -7.63 -4.02 -0.39
CA THR A 74 -8.61 -4.65 0.51
C THR A 74 -9.39 -3.66 1.37
N GLN A 75 -8.79 -2.53 1.75
CA GLN A 75 -9.49 -1.45 2.47
C GLN A 75 -10.46 -0.71 1.54
N SER A 76 -10.08 -0.50 0.27
CA SER A 76 -10.94 0.08 -0.77
C SER A 76 -12.04 -0.87 -1.26
N THR A 77 -11.97 -2.14 -0.87
CA THR A 77 -13.03 -3.15 -1.04
C THR A 77 -13.38 -3.71 0.32
N ALA A 78 -13.69 -2.81 1.27
CA ALA A 78 -14.00 -3.19 2.64
C ALA A 78 -15.03 -4.33 2.64
N SER A 79 -14.92 -5.27 3.56
CA SER A 79 -15.83 -6.42 3.67
C SER A 79 -17.30 -5.99 3.64
N ALA A 80 -17.60 -4.80 4.18
CA ALA A 80 -18.90 -4.15 4.11
C ALA A 80 -19.36 -3.80 2.69
N GLN A 81 -18.48 -3.29 1.82
CA GLN A 81 -18.81 -3.00 0.42
C GLN A 81 -19.04 -4.28 -0.38
N ARG A 82 -18.23 -5.33 -0.13
CA ARG A 82 -18.43 -6.65 -0.76
C ARG A 82 -19.73 -7.29 -0.30
N LEU A 83 -20.04 -7.24 1.00
CA LEU A 83 -21.30 -7.71 1.55
C LEU A 83 -22.48 -6.93 0.94
N LYS A 84 -22.35 -5.60 0.82
CA LYS A 84 -23.38 -4.76 0.20
C LYS A 84 -23.64 -5.15 -1.27
N ALA A 85 -22.58 -5.35 -2.06
CA ALA A 85 -22.72 -5.78 -3.45
C ALA A 85 -23.41 -7.15 -3.55
N TRP A 86 -22.96 -8.12 -2.76
CA TRP A 86 -23.60 -9.44 -2.71
C TRP A 86 -25.06 -9.38 -2.26
N MET A 87 -25.40 -8.52 -1.29
CA MET A 87 -26.77 -8.35 -0.80
C MET A 87 -27.70 -7.80 -1.89
N ILE A 88 -27.19 -6.92 -2.77
CA ILE A 88 -27.93 -6.39 -3.91
C ILE A 88 -28.25 -7.52 -4.89
N ASP A 89 -27.25 -8.34 -5.26
CA ASP A 89 -27.44 -9.47 -6.17
C ASP A 89 -28.41 -10.50 -5.56
N PHE A 90 -28.24 -10.83 -4.28
CA PHE A 90 -29.10 -11.79 -3.57
C PHE A 90 -30.56 -11.35 -3.54
N CYS A 91 -30.84 -10.07 -3.32
CA CYS A 91 -32.22 -9.54 -3.30
C CYS A 91 -32.79 -9.27 -4.69
N GLY A 92 -32.01 -9.42 -5.77
CA GLY A 92 -32.50 -9.33 -7.15
C GLY A 92 -33.36 -10.53 -7.56
N GLU A 93 -33.21 -11.66 -6.87
CA GLU A 93 -34.01 -12.88 -7.07
C GLU A 93 -35.38 -12.78 -6.38
N HIS A 94 -36.45 -13.17 -7.08
CA HIS A 94 -37.80 -13.04 -6.57
C HIS A 94 -38.03 -13.90 -5.31
N GLY A 95 -38.46 -13.25 -4.23
CA GLY A 95 -38.70 -13.89 -2.92
C GLY A 95 -37.55 -13.74 -1.92
N ASN A 96 -36.39 -13.23 -2.33
CA ASN A 96 -35.28 -12.96 -1.42
C ASN A 96 -35.40 -11.59 -0.75
N VAL A 97 -35.13 -11.54 0.56
CA VAL A 97 -35.10 -10.29 1.34
C VAL A 97 -33.91 -10.32 2.30
N GLY A 98 -32.98 -9.36 2.16
CA GLY A 98 -31.83 -9.18 3.05
C GLY A 98 -31.91 -7.90 3.88
N ARG A 99 -31.38 -7.93 5.11
CA ARG A 99 -31.22 -6.75 5.99
C ARG A 99 -29.82 -6.72 6.61
N ILE A 100 -29.17 -5.56 6.60
CA ILE A 100 -27.87 -5.33 7.24
C ILE A 100 -28.10 -4.45 8.48
N PHE A 101 -27.57 -4.87 9.62
CA PHE A 101 -27.53 -4.07 10.85
C PHE A 101 -26.09 -3.65 11.11
N VAL A 102 -25.89 -2.36 11.44
CA VAL A 102 -24.58 -1.82 11.82
C VAL A 102 -24.67 -1.39 13.28
N GLU A 103 -23.93 -2.07 14.16
CA GLU A 103 -23.78 -1.61 15.54
C GLU A 103 -22.77 -0.45 15.60
N ALA A 104 -23.23 0.71 16.05
CA ALA A 104 -22.36 1.80 16.42
C ALA A 104 -21.68 1.45 17.76
N ARG A 105 -20.40 1.07 17.73
CA ARG A 105 -19.62 0.97 18.98
C ARG A 105 -19.45 2.38 19.54
N GLN A 106 -20.07 2.66 20.67
CA GLN A 106 -19.81 3.89 21.41
C GLN A 106 -18.35 3.93 21.84
N SER A 107 -17.64 4.98 21.46
CA SER A 107 -16.31 5.28 21.98
C SER A 107 -16.42 5.44 23.48
N LYS A 108 -15.71 4.62 24.27
CA LYS A 108 -15.52 4.91 25.70
C LYS A 108 -14.78 6.24 25.81
N VAL A 109 -15.47 7.29 26.20
CA VAL A 109 -14.85 8.52 26.70
C VAL A 109 -14.34 8.17 28.10
N ASN A 110 -13.05 7.89 28.23
CA ASN A 110 -12.42 7.91 29.55
C ASN A 110 -12.29 9.38 29.96
N MET A 111 -13.00 9.75 31.03
CA MET A 111 -12.76 10.98 31.79
C MET A 111 -11.63 10.75 32.78
#